data_AF-A0A746VLG6-F1
#
_entry.id   AF-A0A746VLG6-F1
#
_cell.length_a   1.000
_cell.length_b   1.000
_cell.length_c   1.000
_cell.angle_alpha   90.00
_cell.angle_beta   90.00
_cell.angle_gamma   90.00
#
_symmetry.space_group_name_H-M   'P 1'
#
loop_
_entity.id
_entity.type
_entity.pdbx_description
1 polymer ?
#
loop_
_entity_poly.entity_id
_entity_poly.type
_entity_poly.pdbx_seq_one_letter_code
_entity_poly.pdbx_strand_id
1 'polypeptide(L)'
;MTIESFFIGTRMSGKRYGPQSKDMQVSEFIALISPKNEPEKFVLPDFSGLARRIDAQIRNQFIQQKEDDYYRRYRQLSDRWYQAGSISDRNNRSQRFEKVMDESLEFLVYSHDVMPNINPYNLKYDDRVQVSTKGKMYCVALLFHIIARAAYEPVSVGADPTLQRHCKWLKDWINKTLGDHFLEGMMITFALCYPDHFPALQRLSGELETRDVDTFLADEVRKARQHTEEQVNYHNGRYRLKFEYTHFHQEQFDFLAEMRDLHYRIDRIEQLLQKLIDNPVVDFSEAAVAGQWIDEQVQLLETNETKLILP
;
A
#
# COMPACT_ATOMS: atom_id res chain seq x y z
N MET A 1 17.66 23.85 7.12
CA MET A 1 17.39 22.48 6.65
C MET A 1 17.29 22.54 5.12
N THR A 2 18.34 22.17 4.39
CA THR A 2 18.31 22.13 2.91
C THR A 2 17.71 20.80 2.50
N ILE A 3 16.41 20.80 2.21
CA ILE A 3 15.72 19.69 1.53
C ILE A 3 16.31 19.66 0.12
N GLU A 4 17.39 18.90 -0.06
CA GLU A 4 17.89 18.58 -1.39
C GLU A 4 16.73 17.97 -2.17
N SER A 5 16.48 18.54 -3.34
CA SER A 5 15.38 18.24 -4.25
C SER A 5 15.23 16.73 -4.49
N PHE A 6 14.32 16.09 -3.74
CA PHE A 6 13.78 14.79 -4.08
C PHE A 6 12.76 14.99 -5.19
N PHE A 7 13.26 14.98 -6.42
CA PHE A 7 12.43 15.02 -7.60
C PHE A 7 11.54 13.76 -7.59
N ILE A 8 10.23 13.98 -7.49
CA ILE A 8 9.23 12.92 -7.54
C ILE A 8 9.37 12.25 -8.91
N GLY A 9 9.77 10.98 -8.88
CA GLY A 9 10.18 10.25 -10.07
C GLY A 9 11.63 9.76 -10.06
N THR A 10 12.45 10.02 -9.03
CA THR A 10 13.80 9.42 -8.90
C THR A 10 14.15 8.74 -7.58
N ARG A 11 14.14 7.39 -7.65
CA ARG A 11 15.07 6.43 -7.00
C ARG A 11 15.29 6.63 -5.49
N MET A 12 14.76 5.71 -4.68
CA MET A 12 15.62 5.11 -3.65
C MET A 12 16.83 4.53 -4.39
N SER A 13 18.05 4.83 -3.93
CA SER A 13 19.28 4.31 -4.51
C SER A 13 19.17 2.80 -4.75
N GLY A 14 19.04 2.40 -6.01
CA GLY A 14 19.14 1.00 -6.45
C GLY A 14 17.91 0.10 -6.33
N LYS A 15 16.75 0.56 -5.83
CA LYS A 15 15.56 -0.31 -5.72
C LYS A 15 14.28 0.42 -6.14
N ARG A 16 13.76 0.10 -7.34
CA ARG A 16 12.43 0.54 -7.78
C ARG A 16 11.53 -0.67 -8.04
N TYR A 17 10.28 -0.51 -7.62
CA TYR A 17 9.16 -1.43 -7.85
C TYR A 17 8.61 -1.26 -9.27
N GLY A 18 9.25 -1.81 -10.30
CA GLY A 18 8.68 -1.83 -11.66
C GLY A 18 8.09 -0.47 -12.13
N PRO A 19 7.03 -0.47 -12.98
CA PRO A 19 6.27 0.72 -13.29
C PRO A 19 5.47 1.18 -12.07
N GLN A 20 5.64 2.45 -11.71
CA GLN A 20 4.95 3.08 -10.60
C GLN A 20 3.49 3.37 -10.98
N SER A 21 2.55 2.95 -10.14
CA SER A 21 1.20 3.50 -10.21
C SER A 21 1.18 4.93 -9.63
N LYS A 22 0.23 5.75 -10.09
CA LYS A 22 0.00 7.10 -9.56
C LYS A 22 -0.26 7.07 -8.04
N ASP A 23 -0.97 6.04 -7.60
CA ASP A 23 -1.33 5.80 -6.21
C ASP A 23 -0.11 5.51 -5.32
N MET A 24 0.93 4.86 -5.86
CA MET A 24 2.18 4.63 -5.15
C MET A 24 2.98 5.92 -4.96
N GLN A 25 2.95 6.86 -5.90
CA GLN A 25 3.66 8.15 -5.79
C GLN A 25 3.16 8.97 -4.58
N VAL A 26 1.84 8.93 -4.34
CA VAL A 26 1.21 9.61 -3.20
C VAL A 26 1.60 8.95 -1.87
N SER A 27 1.84 7.64 -1.87
CA SER A 27 2.25 6.90 -0.67
C SER A 27 3.76 7.06 -0.38
N GLU A 28 4.58 7.44 -1.36
CA GLU A 28 6.01 7.72 -1.19
C GLU A 28 6.29 8.90 -0.27
N PHE A 29 5.34 9.83 -0.09
CA PHE A 29 5.50 10.93 0.86
C PHE A 29 5.75 10.44 2.29
N ILE A 30 5.13 9.34 2.70
CA ILE A 30 5.36 8.73 4.01
C ILE A 30 6.82 8.24 4.15
N ALA A 31 7.43 7.78 3.06
CA ALA A 31 8.80 7.27 3.06
C ALA A 31 9.87 8.39 3.08
N LEU A 32 9.57 9.52 2.43
CA LEU A 32 10.49 10.67 2.30
C LEU A 32 10.81 11.37 3.63
N ILE A 33 9.97 11.15 4.64
CA ILE A 33 10.13 11.74 5.97
C ILE A 33 11.15 10.96 6.82
N SER A 34 11.69 9.84 6.33
CA SER A 34 12.80 9.16 7.01
C SER A 34 14.01 10.11 7.10
N PRO A 35 14.40 10.58 8.29
CA PRO A 35 15.57 11.43 8.39
C PRO A 35 16.82 10.61 7.99
N LYS A 36 17.67 11.17 7.12
CA LYS A 36 18.91 10.52 6.64
C LYS A 36 19.95 10.29 7.73
N ASN A 37 19.83 10.99 8.86
CA ASN A 37 20.67 10.87 10.05
C ASN A 37 19.74 10.60 11.23
N GLU A 38 20.09 9.66 12.12
CA GLU A 38 19.38 9.43 13.41
C GLU A 38 19.23 10.76 14.14
N PRO A 39 18.06 11.42 14.12
CA PRO A 39 17.87 12.63 14.88
C PRO A 39 17.55 12.25 16.32
N GLU A 40 17.95 13.08 17.28
CA GLU A 40 17.51 12.92 18.67
C GLU A 40 15.97 12.99 18.82
N LYS A 41 15.25 13.45 17.79
CA LYS A 41 13.79 13.57 17.76
C LYS A 41 13.21 13.26 16.37
N PHE A 42 12.18 12.42 16.32
CA PHE A 42 11.45 12.13 15.08
C PHE A 42 10.30 13.13 14.88
N VAL A 43 10.20 13.79 13.73
CA VAL A 43 9.06 14.67 13.43
C VAL A 43 7.96 13.82 12.79
N LEU A 44 6.77 13.75 13.40
CA LEU A 44 5.58 13.16 12.75
C LEU A 44 4.87 14.25 11.93
N PRO A 45 4.85 14.16 10.58
CA PRO A 45 4.23 15.20 9.78
C PRO A 45 2.72 15.18 9.84
N ASP A 46 2.13 16.34 9.60
CA ASP A 46 0.69 16.43 9.42
C ASP A 46 0.28 15.84 8.06
N PHE A 47 -0.15 14.57 8.07
CA PHE A 47 -0.67 13.89 6.89
C PHE A 47 -2.13 14.24 6.56
N SER A 48 -2.72 15.24 7.21
CA SER A 48 -4.13 15.59 6.99
C SER A 48 -4.47 15.93 5.54
N GLY A 49 -3.59 16.65 4.84
CA GLY A 49 -3.84 17.00 3.43
C GLY A 49 -3.73 15.79 2.50
N LEU A 50 -2.75 14.91 2.73
CA LEU A 50 -2.66 13.60 2.07
C LEU A 50 -3.93 12.77 2.27
N ALA A 51 -4.39 12.64 3.52
CA ALA A 51 -5.58 11.87 3.87
C ALA A 51 -6.85 12.45 3.22
N ARG A 52 -7.01 13.78 3.24
CA ARG A 52 -8.12 14.48 2.55
C ARG A 52 -8.12 14.22 1.05
N ARG A 53 -6.94 14.18 0.41
CA ARG A 53 -6.86 13.95 -1.02
C ARG A 53 -7.24 12.53 -1.41
N ILE A 54 -6.72 11.53 -0.70
CA ILE A 54 -7.10 10.13 -0.94
C ILE A 54 -8.60 9.95 -0.68
N ASP A 55 -9.12 10.56 0.40
CA ASP A 55 -10.55 10.57 0.68
C ASP A 55 -11.39 11.23 -0.44
N ALA A 56 -10.95 12.36 -0.98
CA ALA A 56 -11.65 13.04 -2.08
C ALA A 56 -11.70 12.15 -3.34
N GLN A 57 -10.61 11.43 -3.65
CA GLN A 57 -10.59 10.45 -4.75
C GLN A 57 -11.60 9.33 -4.51
N ILE A 58 -11.66 8.78 -3.29
CA ILE A 58 -12.62 7.76 -2.89
C ILE A 58 -14.07 8.28 -3.01
N ARG A 59 -14.35 9.48 -2.50
CA ARG A 59 -15.69 10.10 -2.55
C ARG A 59 -16.15 10.39 -3.97
N ASN A 60 -15.25 10.80 -4.87
CA ASN A 60 -15.58 10.97 -6.28
C ASN A 60 -16.02 9.65 -6.93
N GLN A 61 -15.46 8.52 -6.50
CA GLN A 61 -15.89 7.20 -6.95
C GLN A 61 -17.26 6.80 -6.37
N PHE A 62 -17.65 7.32 -5.19
CA PHE A 62 -18.97 7.03 -4.59
C PHE A 62 -20.12 7.56 -5.43
N ILE A 63 -19.93 8.70 -6.09
CA ILE A 63 -20.93 9.30 -6.96
C ILE A 63 -21.30 8.36 -8.12
N GLN A 64 -20.40 7.43 -8.48
CA GLN A 64 -20.56 6.51 -9.59
C GLN A 64 -21.04 5.10 -9.16
N GLN A 65 -21.18 4.82 -7.86
CA GLN A 65 -21.47 3.48 -7.34
C GLN A 65 -22.69 3.45 -6.41
N LYS A 66 -23.30 2.26 -6.29
CA LYS A 66 -24.41 2.04 -5.35
C LYS A 66 -23.84 1.96 -3.92
N GLU A 67 -24.31 2.86 -3.06
CA GLU A 67 -23.85 2.94 -1.68
C GLU A 67 -24.36 1.75 -0.84
N ASP A 68 -23.44 0.92 -0.37
CA ASP A 68 -23.74 -0.15 0.60
C ASP A 68 -23.50 0.31 2.07
N ASP A 69 -23.61 -0.59 3.04
CA ASP A 69 -23.37 -0.27 4.46
C ASP A 69 -21.91 0.13 4.75
N TYR A 70 -20.94 -0.47 4.08
CA TYR A 70 -19.52 -0.16 4.21
C TYR A 70 -19.22 1.27 3.75
N TYR A 71 -19.75 1.65 2.59
CA TYR A 71 -19.62 3.02 2.07
C TYR A 71 -20.26 4.05 3.00
N ARG A 72 -21.44 3.75 3.56
CA ARG A 72 -22.14 4.64 4.50
C ARG A 72 -21.34 4.87 5.77
N ARG A 73 -20.81 3.80 6.39
CA ARG A 73 -19.98 3.89 7.60
C ARG A 73 -18.69 4.67 7.35
N TYR A 74 -18.02 4.41 6.22
CA TYR A 74 -16.83 5.19 5.85
C TYR A 74 -17.16 6.67 5.64
N ARG A 75 -18.27 6.99 4.96
CA ARG A 75 -18.69 8.37 4.74
C ARG A 75 -18.94 9.09 6.07
N GLN A 76 -19.60 8.45 7.03
CA GLN A 76 -19.83 9.01 8.36
C GLN A 76 -18.51 9.35 9.07
N LEU A 77 -17.56 8.40 9.09
CA LEU A 77 -16.22 8.61 9.62
C LEU A 77 -15.51 9.78 8.92
N SER A 78 -15.58 9.81 7.60
CA SER A 78 -14.93 10.85 6.81
C SER A 78 -15.57 12.22 7.03
N ASP A 79 -16.90 12.32 7.12
CA ASP A 79 -17.58 13.58 7.46
C ASP A 79 -17.18 14.07 8.86
N ARG A 80 -17.01 13.14 9.80
CA ARG A 80 -16.51 13.41 11.14
C ARG A 80 -15.08 13.92 11.16
N TRP A 81 -14.22 13.35 10.33
CA TRP A 81 -12.86 13.85 10.11
C TRP A 81 -12.86 15.32 9.66
N TYR A 82 -13.64 15.68 8.63
CA TYR A 82 -13.72 17.07 8.17
C TYR A 82 -14.31 18.01 9.23
N GLN A 83 -15.33 17.56 9.96
CA GLN A 83 -15.91 18.34 11.05
C GLN A 83 -14.92 18.58 12.19
N ALA A 84 -14.04 17.61 12.50
CA ALA A 84 -12.97 17.82 13.48
C ALA A 84 -11.96 18.84 12.96
N GLY A 85 -11.55 18.71 11.70
CA GLY A 85 -10.58 19.59 11.06
C GLY A 85 -11.02 21.04 10.87
N SER A 86 -12.33 21.34 10.90
CA SER A 86 -12.86 22.70 10.75
C SER A 86 -12.97 23.49 12.05
N ILE A 87 -12.73 22.86 13.21
CA ILE A 87 -12.83 23.52 14.52
C ILE A 87 -11.56 24.31 14.80
N SER A 88 -11.70 25.62 14.97
CA SER A 88 -10.58 26.52 15.31
C SER A 88 -10.12 26.40 16.75
N ASP A 89 -11.04 26.17 17.70
CA ASP A 89 -10.71 26.04 19.11
C ASP A 89 -10.00 24.71 19.39
N ARG A 90 -8.80 24.76 19.97
CA ARG A 90 -7.95 23.59 20.15
C ARG A 90 -8.58 22.53 21.06
N ASN A 91 -9.24 22.95 22.14
CA ASN A 91 -9.82 22.01 23.11
C ASN A 91 -11.03 21.27 22.53
N ASN A 92 -11.93 22.01 21.87
CA ASN A 92 -13.08 21.45 21.17
C ASN A 92 -12.64 20.55 20.00
N ARG A 93 -11.56 20.94 19.29
CA ARG A 93 -10.98 20.13 18.22
C ARG A 93 -10.42 18.81 18.74
N SER A 94 -9.69 18.81 19.86
CA SER A 94 -9.18 17.59 20.49
C SER A 94 -10.31 16.64 20.92
N GLN A 95 -11.39 17.16 21.52
CA GLN A 95 -12.59 16.35 21.84
C GLN A 95 -13.27 15.79 20.59
N ARG A 96 -13.19 16.49 19.45
CA ARG A 96 -13.74 15.99 18.19
C ARG A 96 -12.86 14.91 17.56
N PHE A 97 -11.54 15.05 17.67
CA PHE A 97 -10.60 14.00 17.26
C PHE A 97 -10.73 12.74 18.09
N GLU A 98 -11.08 12.83 19.38
CA GLU A 98 -11.42 11.65 20.19
C GLU A 98 -12.53 10.81 19.53
N LYS A 99 -13.61 11.45 19.06
CA LYS A 99 -14.68 10.75 18.34
C LYS A 99 -14.22 10.15 17.01
N VAL A 100 -13.29 10.81 16.32
CA VAL A 100 -12.67 10.26 15.10
C VAL A 100 -11.87 9.00 15.44
N MET A 101 -11.14 8.97 16.56
CA MET A 101 -10.40 7.78 17.00
C MET A 101 -11.37 6.60 17.21
N ASP A 102 -12.46 6.81 17.93
CA ASP A 102 -13.44 5.76 18.23
C ASP A 102 -14.11 5.24 16.96
N GLU A 103 -14.63 6.14 16.11
CA GLU A 103 -15.34 5.76 14.88
C GLU A 103 -14.39 5.13 13.83
N SER A 104 -13.13 5.57 13.77
CA SER A 104 -12.14 4.94 12.88
C SER A 104 -11.79 3.54 13.35
N LEU A 105 -11.63 3.31 14.66
CA LEU A 105 -11.39 1.98 15.20
C LEU A 105 -12.58 1.05 14.95
N GLU A 106 -13.81 1.52 15.19
CA GLU A 106 -15.03 0.77 14.89
C GLU A 106 -15.08 0.39 13.39
N PHE A 107 -14.77 1.33 12.50
CA PHE A 107 -14.73 1.07 11.07
C PHE A 107 -13.65 0.05 10.69
N LEU A 108 -12.45 0.15 11.26
CA LEU A 108 -11.36 -0.80 11.00
C LEU A 108 -11.73 -2.22 11.43
N VAL A 109 -12.34 -2.37 12.60
CA VAL A 109 -12.82 -3.67 13.09
C VAL A 109 -13.96 -4.20 12.21
N TYR A 110 -14.96 -3.37 11.90
CA TYR A 110 -16.04 -3.75 10.98
C TYR A 110 -15.50 -4.19 9.61
N SER A 111 -14.47 -3.52 9.11
CA SER A 111 -13.83 -3.88 7.84
C SER A 111 -13.26 -5.28 7.84
N HIS A 112 -12.85 -5.80 9.01
CA HIS A 112 -12.32 -7.16 9.11
C HIS A 112 -13.34 -8.22 8.72
N ASP A 113 -14.63 -7.95 8.97
CA ASP A 113 -15.73 -8.88 8.73
C ASP A 113 -16.29 -8.82 7.30
N VAL A 114 -16.10 -7.68 6.61
CA VAL A 114 -16.81 -7.38 5.35
C VAL A 114 -15.90 -7.09 4.16
N MET A 115 -14.58 -7.21 4.34
CA MET A 115 -13.64 -7.27 3.22
C MET A 115 -13.97 -8.46 2.31
N PRO A 116 -13.91 -8.29 0.99
CA PRO A 116 -14.36 -9.31 0.06
C PRO A 116 -13.42 -10.53 0.10
N ASN A 117 -14.00 -11.72 -0.03
CA ASN A 117 -13.25 -12.97 -0.19
C ASN A 117 -13.25 -13.34 -1.67
N ILE A 118 -12.15 -12.99 -2.37
CA ILE A 118 -12.05 -13.12 -3.82
C ILE A 118 -11.09 -14.25 -4.18
N ASN A 119 -11.46 -15.01 -5.22
CA ASN A 119 -10.57 -15.97 -5.85
C ASN A 119 -9.94 -15.34 -7.09
N PRO A 120 -8.62 -15.13 -7.13
CA PRO A 120 -7.96 -14.46 -8.26
C PRO A 120 -7.96 -15.30 -9.56
N TYR A 121 -8.31 -16.59 -9.50
CA TYR A 121 -8.55 -17.43 -10.68
C TYR A 121 -9.96 -17.31 -11.25
N ASN A 122 -10.89 -16.69 -10.53
CA ASN A 122 -12.29 -16.54 -10.94
C ASN A 122 -12.82 -15.15 -10.55
N LEU A 123 -12.19 -14.13 -11.11
CA LEU A 123 -12.54 -12.73 -10.87
C LEU A 123 -13.90 -12.41 -11.49
N LYS A 124 -14.79 -11.82 -10.70
CA LYS A 124 -16.03 -11.21 -11.19
C LYS A 124 -15.77 -9.78 -11.64
N TYR A 125 -16.67 -9.25 -12.47
CA TYR A 125 -16.60 -7.92 -13.06
C TYR A 125 -16.27 -6.80 -12.05
N ASP A 126 -16.87 -6.84 -10.85
CA ASP A 126 -16.69 -5.78 -9.83
C ASP A 126 -15.64 -6.10 -8.75
N ASP A 127 -15.03 -7.29 -8.75
CA ASP A 127 -14.15 -7.73 -7.65
C ASP A 127 -12.94 -6.82 -7.49
N ARG A 128 -12.31 -6.42 -8.61
CA ARG A 128 -11.17 -5.50 -8.62
C ARG A 128 -11.52 -4.15 -7.99
N VAL A 129 -12.65 -3.58 -8.39
CA VAL A 129 -13.10 -2.27 -7.93
C VAL A 129 -13.45 -2.33 -6.45
N GLN A 130 -14.15 -3.38 -6.00
CA GLN A 130 -14.49 -3.55 -4.59
C GLN A 130 -13.25 -3.66 -3.70
N VAL A 131 -12.25 -4.45 -4.11
CA VAL A 131 -10.99 -4.59 -3.38
C VAL A 131 -10.24 -3.27 -3.29
N SER A 132 -10.03 -2.61 -4.42
CA SER A 132 -9.31 -1.34 -4.48
C SER A 132 -9.97 -0.32 -3.57
N THR A 133 -11.28 -0.11 -3.72
CA THR A 133 -12.01 0.91 -2.99
C THR A 133 -12.11 0.61 -1.50
N LYS A 134 -12.46 -0.63 -1.12
CA LYS A 134 -12.54 -1.01 0.30
C LYS A 134 -11.18 -0.97 0.98
N GLY A 135 -10.13 -1.46 0.32
CA GLY A 135 -8.75 -1.40 0.79
C GLY A 135 -8.26 0.04 0.99
N LYS A 136 -8.56 0.93 0.03
CA LYS A 136 -8.23 2.36 0.14
C LYS A 136 -8.94 3.01 1.32
N MET A 137 -10.23 2.75 1.53
CA MET A 137 -10.96 3.23 2.69
C MET A 137 -10.35 2.76 4.00
N TYR A 138 -9.94 1.49 4.08
CA TYR A 138 -9.27 0.94 5.26
C TYR A 138 -7.97 1.69 5.57
N CYS A 139 -7.12 1.89 4.57
CA CYS A 139 -5.87 2.64 4.72
C CYS A 139 -6.11 4.09 5.16
N VAL A 140 -7.12 4.77 4.61
CA VAL A 140 -7.46 6.14 5.00
C VAL A 140 -8.04 6.20 6.42
N ALA A 141 -8.90 5.26 6.79
CA ALA A 141 -9.44 5.18 8.15
C ALA A 141 -8.32 4.96 9.17
N LEU A 142 -7.32 4.12 8.85
CA LEU A 142 -6.14 3.93 9.68
C LEU A 142 -5.32 5.22 9.80
N LEU A 143 -5.14 5.97 8.70
CA LEU A 143 -4.48 7.29 8.74
C LEU A 143 -5.27 8.29 9.60
N PHE A 144 -6.60 8.35 9.48
CA PHE A 144 -7.43 9.19 10.33
C PHE A 144 -7.25 8.84 11.80
N HIS A 145 -7.22 7.56 12.14
CA HIS A 145 -6.98 7.10 13.50
C HIS A 145 -5.60 7.56 14.01
N ILE A 146 -4.54 7.31 13.24
CA ILE A 146 -3.16 7.70 13.60
C ILE A 146 -3.05 9.20 13.81
N ILE A 147 -3.60 10.02 12.90
CA ILE A 147 -3.52 11.48 13.01
C ILE A 147 -4.37 11.99 14.17
N ALA A 148 -5.58 11.45 14.38
CA ALA A 148 -6.43 11.82 15.50
C ALA A 148 -5.76 11.46 16.84
N ARG A 149 -5.14 10.28 16.94
CA ARG A 149 -4.37 9.85 18.11
C ARG A 149 -3.17 10.76 18.36
N ALA A 150 -2.44 11.12 17.29
CA ALA A 150 -1.34 12.06 17.39
C ALA A 150 -1.78 13.47 17.84
N ALA A 151 -2.96 13.92 17.41
CA ALA A 151 -3.52 15.21 17.84
C ALA A 151 -4.02 15.20 19.29
N TYR A 152 -4.43 14.04 19.80
CA TYR A 152 -4.96 13.87 21.16
C TYR A 152 -3.85 13.58 22.18
N GLU A 153 -3.06 12.53 21.96
CA GLU A 153 -2.00 12.07 22.87
C GLU A 153 -0.76 11.60 22.10
N PRO A 154 0.02 12.56 21.58
CA PRO A 154 1.09 12.31 20.62
C PRO A 154 2.17 11.31 21.08
N VAL A 155 2.51 11.33 22.38
CA VAL A 155 3.56 10.48 22.98
C VAL A 155 3.21 8.98 22.95
N SER A 156 1.91 8.66 22.93
CA SER A 156 1.41 7.28 23.04
C SER A 156 1.20 6.58 21.69
N VAL A 157 1.27 7.30 20.57
CA VAL A 157 0.95 6.75 19.23
C VAL A 157 1.87 5.58 18.88
N GLY A 158 3.18 5.74 19.07
CA GLY A 158 4.14 4.67 18.82
C GLY A 158 3.99 3.51 19.80
N ALA A 159 3.51 3.75 21.01
CA ALA A 159 3.34 2.71 22.02
C ALA A 159 2.07 1.86 21.84
N ASP A 160 1.16 2.23 20.93
CA ASP A 160 -0.09 1.51 20.72
C ASP A 160 0.12 0.26 19.83
N PRO A 161 0.07 -0.97 20.39
CA PRO A 161 0.29 -2.18 19.62
C PRO A 161 -0.87 -2.50 18.67
N THR A 162 -2.03 -1.86 18.82
CA THR A 162 -3.20 -2.13 17.98
C THR A 162 -3.02 -1.60 16.57
N LEU A 163 -2.28 -0.50 16.38
CA LEU A 163 -2.00 0.08 15.07
C LEU A 163 -1.19 -0.88 14.18
N GLN A 164 -0.16 -1.51 14.75
CA GLN A 164 0.60 -2.55 14.04
C GLN A 164 -0.26 -3.77 13.72
N ARG A 165 -1.18 -4.16 14.62
CA ARG A 165 -2.13 -5.27 14.34
C ARG A 165 -3.04 -4.94 13.16
N HIS A 166 -3.50 -3.71 13.01
CA HIS A 166 -4.31 -3.30 11.86
C HIS A 166 -3.53 -3.32 10.55
N CYS A 167 -2.23 -2.96 10.57
CA CYS A 167 -1.35 -3.12 9.41
C CYS A 167 -1.16 -4.59 9.03
N LYS A 168 -0.79 -5.40 10.02
CA LYS A 168 -0.59 -6.84 9.84
C LYS A 168 -1.85 -7.52 9.30
N TRP A 169 -3.01 -7.19 9.86
CA TRP A 169 -4.28 -7.78 9.42
C TRP A 169 -4.54 -7.55 7.92
N LEU A 170 -4.31 -6.33 7.41
CA LEU A 170 -4.54 -6.04 5.99
C LEU A 170 -3.52 -6.77 5.11
N LYS A 171 -2.25 -6.88 5.53
CA LYS A 171 -1.24 -7.69 4.83
C LYS A 171 -1.62 -9.17 4.81
N ASP A 172 -2.08 -9.72 5.93
CA ASP A 172 -2.55 -11.10 6.03
C ASP A 172 -3.77 -11.34 5.13
N TRP A 173 -4.70 -10.39 5.08
CA TRP A 173 -5.84 -10.44 4.16
C TRP A 173 -5.41 -10.40 2.68
N ILE A 174 -4.44 -9.55 2.32
CA ILE A 174 -3.87 -9.49 0.97
C ILE A 174 -3.26 -10.84 0.59
N ASN A 175 -2.40 -11.38 1.46
CA ASN A 175 -1.71 -12.66 1.24
C ASN A 175 -2.72 -13.81 1.10
N LYS A 176 -3.73 -13.86 1.96
CA LYS A 176 -4.80 -14.87 1.90
C LYS A 176 -5.61 -14.76 0.60
N THR A 177 -5.91 -13.54 0.15
CA THR A 177 -6.72 -13.29 -1.05
C THR A 177 -5.96 -13.66 -2.32
N LEU A 178 -4.66 -13.37 -2.38
CA LEU A 178 -3.82 -13.79 -3.50
C LEU A 178 -3.61 -15.31 -3.45
N GLY A 179 -3.21 -15.84 -2.30
CA GLY A 179 -2.90 -17.25 -2.12
C GLY A 179 -1.56 -17.66 -2.75
N ASP A 180 -0.89 -18.60 -2.10
CA ASP A 180 0.49 -19.00 -2.46
C ASP A 180 0.58 -19.49 -3.91
N HIS A 181 -0.36 -20.32 -4.35
CA HIS A 181 -0.34 -20.89 -5.70
C HIS A 181 -0.47 -19.83 -6.82
N PHE A 182 -1.32 -18.82 -6.60
CA PHE A 182 -1.47 -17.72 -7.55
C PHE A 182 -0.21 -16.87 -7.61
N LEU A 183 0.37 -16.55 -6.45
CA LEU A 183 1.62 -15.79 -6.36
C LEU A 183 2.78 -16.54 -7.00
N GLU A 184 2.94 -17.84 -6.75
CA GLU A 184 3.95 -18.68 -7.40
C GLU A 184 3.81 -18.70 -8.92
N GLY A 185 2.59 -18.92 -9.42
CA GLY A 185 2.33 -18.89 -10.86
C GLY A 185 2.64 -17.51 -11.48
N MET A 186 2.21 -16.43 -10.82
CA MET A 186 2.52 -15.07 -11.26
C MET A 186 4.02 -14.79 -11.22
N MET A 187 4.74 -15.26 -10.21
CA MET A 187 6.20 -15.13 -10.09
C MET A 187 6.93 -15.78 -11.27
N ILE A 188 6.52 -16.99 -11.66
CA ILE A 188 7.07 -17.68 -12.83
C ILE A 188 6.76 -16.89 -14.11
N THR A 189 5.52 -16.45 -14.30
CA THR A 189 5.11 -15.69 -15.49
C THR A 189 5.84 -14.35 -15.60
N PHE A 190 6.01 -13.63 -14.49
CA PHE A 190 6.75 -12.38 -14.45
C PHE A 190 8.24 -12.61 -14.70
N ALA A 191 8.84 -13.64 -14.11
CA ALA A 191 10.24 -13.97 -14.37
C ALA A 191 10.50 -14.26 -15.86
N LEU A 192 9.58 -14.95 -16.53
CA LEU A 192 9.70 -15.30 -17.96
C LEU A 192 9.38 -14.14 -18.92
N CYS A 193 8.32 -13.37 -18.64
CA CYS A 193 7.75 -12.42 -19.60
C CYS A 193 7.94 -10.95 -19.23
N TYR A 194 8.13 -10.65 -17.94
CA TYR A 194 8.16 -9.29 -17.40
C TYR A 194 9.24 -9.14 -16.30
N PRO A 195 10.52 -9.47 -16.57
CA PRO A 195 11.55 -9.62 -15.54
C PRO A 195 11.77 -8.35 -14.71
N ASP A 196 11.58 -7.16 -15.30
CA ASP A 196 11.70 -5.87 -14.61
C ASP A 196 10.69 -5.69 -13.46
N HIS A 197 9.61 -6.47 -13.45
CA HIS A 197 8.55 -6.37 -12.46
C HIS A 197 8.65 -7.44 -11.37
N PHE A 198 9.52 -8.43 -11.54
CA PHE A 198 9.69 -9.55 -10.62
C PHE A 198 10.06 -9.14 -9.18
N PRO A 199 10.97 -8.17 -8.94
CA PRO A 199 11.31 -7.76 -7.56
C PRO A 199 10.11 -7.21 -6.77
N ALA A 200 9.17 -6.57 -7.44
CA ALA A 200 7.97 -6.05 -6.79
C ALA A 200 7.05 -7.18 -6.30
N LEU A 201 7.02 -8.31 -7.03
CA LEU A 201 6.21 -9.47 -6.68
C LEU A 201 6.87 -10.33 -5.59
N GLN A 202 8.21 -10.43 -5.57
CA GLN A 202 8.95 -11.06 -4.46
C GLN A 202 8.62 -10.44 -3.11
N ARG A 203 8.55 -9.11 -3.05
CA ARG A 203 8.23 -8.44 -1.79
C ARG A 203 6.78 -8.69 -1.36
N LEU A 204 5.85 -8.80 -2.32
CA LEU A 204 4.46 -9.13 -2.05
C LEU A 204 4.29 -10.57 -1.54
N SER A 205 5.09 -11.51 -2.04
CA SER A 205 5.12 -12.89 -1.53
C SER A 205 5.85 -13.05 -0.20
N GLY A 206 6.44 -11.98 0.33
CA GLY A 206 7.25 -12.02 1.56
C GLY A 206 8.63 -12.64 1.38
N GLU A 207 9.06 -12.92 0.15
CA GLU A 207 10.44 -13.33 -0.14
C GLU A 207 11.40 -12.14 0.05
N LEU A 208 12.57 -12.40 0.61
CA LEU A 208 13.65 -11.41 0.67
C LEU A 208 14.06 -11.04 -0.76
N GLU A 209 14.17 -9.72 -1.04
CA GLU A 209 14.56 -9.13 -2.35
C GLU A 209 16.00 -9.47 -2.79
N THR A 210 16.56 -10.60 -2.41
CA THR A 210 17.94 -11.00 -2.65
C THR A 210 18.10 -11.99 -3.79
N ARG A 211 17.01 -12.59 -4.26
CA ARG A 211 17.06 -13.62 -5.33
C ARG A 211 16.83 -12.95 -6.68
N ASP A 212 17.84 -12.96 -7.54
CA ASP A 212 17.69 -12.46 -8.90
C ASP A 212 16.81 -13.39 -9.76
N VAL A 213 16.28 -12.84 -10.85
CA VAL A 213 15.35 -13.53 -11.77
C VAL A 213 15.96 -14.81 -12.34
N ASP A 214 17.24 -14.77 -12.72
CA ASP A 214 17.91 -15.91 -13.36
C ASP A 214 18.10 -17.06 -12.36
N THR A 215 18.50 -16.74 -11.13
CA THR A 215 18.60 -17.71 -10.03
C THR A 215 17.24 -18.32 -9.71
N PHE A 216 16.18 -17.52 -9.65
CA PHE A 216 14.82 -18.01 -9.45
C PHE A 216 14.40 -18.98 -10.57
N LEU A 217 14.52 -18.58 -11.84
CA LEU A 217 14.17 -19.44 -12.98
C LEU A 217 15.01 -20.72 -13.03
N ALA A 218 16.31 -20.63 -12.74
CA ALA A 218 17.18 -21.80 -12.70
C ALA A 218 16.70 -22.81 -11.64
N ASP A 219 16.25 -22.34 -10.48
CA ASP A 219 15.71 -23.22 -9.43
C ASP A 219 14.37 -23.83 -9.81
N GLU A 220 13.47 -23.06 -10.44
CA GLU A 220 12.20 -23.61 -10.94
C GLU A 220 12.42 -24.65 -12.05
N VAL A 221 13.38 -24.43 -12.95
CA VAL A 221 13.77 -25.44 -13.95
C VAL A 221 14.37 -26.69 -13.29
N ARG A 222 15.18 -26.55 -12.24
CA ARG A 222 15.72 -27.69 -11.48
C ARG A 222 14.61 -28.48 -10.79
N LYS A 223 13.62 -27.81 -10.18
CA LYS A 223 12.44 -28.45 -9.60
C LYS A 223 11.65 -29.23 -10.66
N ALA A 224 11.37 -28.60 -11.81
CA ALA A 224 10.67 -29.26 -12.91
C ALA A 224 11.40 -30.52 -13.42
N ARG A 225 12.75 -30.50 -13.43
CA ARG A 225 13.58 -31.67 -13.76
C ARG A 225 13.44 -32.83 -12.78
N GLN A 226 13.25 -32.55 -11.50
CA GLN A 226 13.09 -33.60 -10.48
C GLN A 226 11.74 -34.32 -10.60
N HIS A 227 10.73 -33.70 -11.20
CA HIS A 227 9.41 -34.29 -11.39
C HIS A 227 9.21 -34.93 -12.76
N THR A 228 10.16 -34.76 -13.68
CA THR A 228 10.17 -35.43 -14.99
C THR A 228 11.04 -36.69 -14.91
N GLU A 229 10.53 -37.74 -14.25
CA GLU A 229 11.10 -39.10 -14.35
C GLU A 229 10.81 -39.77 -15.70
N GLU A 230 10.09 -39.11 -16.62
CA GLU A 230 9.85 -39.66 -17.96
C GLU A 230 11.13 -39.61 -18.82
N GLN A 231 11.79 -40.76 -18.94
CA GLN A 231 12.66 -41.04 -20.09
C GLN A 231 11.83 -40.94 -21.37
N VAL A 232 11.80 -39.76 -21.98
CA VAL A 232 11.24 -39.63 -23.32
C VAL A 232 12.26 -40.20 -24.30
N ASN A 233 12.07 -41.47 -24.66
CA ASN A 233 12.88 -42.22 -25.60
C ASN A 233 12.81 -41.57 -27.00
N TYR A 234 13.73 -40.66 -27.31
CA TYR A 234 13.95 -40.16 -28.66
C TYR A 234 15.22 -40.77 -29.24
N HIS A 235 15.08 -41.38 -30.43
CA HIS A 235 16.13 -42.02 -31.24
C HIS A 235 17.34 -41.12 -31.61
N ASN A 236 17.43 -39.88 -31.11
CA ASN A 236 18.46 -38.89 -31.48
C ASN A 236 19.14 -38.17 -30.29
N GLY A 237 19.07 -38.68 -29.06
CA GLY A 237 19.92 -38.21 -27.95
C GLY A 237 19.73 -36.74 -27.50
N ARG A 238 18.64 -36.08 -27.89
CA ARG A 238 18.31 -34.71 -27.44
C ARG A 238 17.26 -34.76 -26.33
N TYR A 239 17.67 -34.41 -25.11
CA TYR A 239 16.76 -34.22 -23.99
C TYR A 239 15.93 -32.95 -24.21
N ARG A 240 14.60 -33.05 -24.19
CA ARG A 240 13.69 -31.91 -24.20
C ARG A 240 13.09 -31.74 -22.81
N LEU A 241 13.41 -30.63 -22.15
CA LEU A 241 12.72 -30.24 -20.94
C LEU A 241 11.38 -29.59 -21.33
N LYS A 242 10.29 -30.04 -20.71
CA LYS A 242 9.03 -29.30 -20.70
C LYS A 242 8.98 -28.46 -19.42
N PHE A 243 8.76 -27.16 -19.56
CA PHE A 243 8.52 -26.24 -18.45
C PHE A 243 7.13 -25.67 -18.64
N GLU A 244 6.23 -25.99 -17.72
CA GLU A 244 4.84 -25.54 -17.76
C GLU A 244 4.70 -24.28 -16.91
N TYR A 245 3.96 -23.30 -17.41
CA TYR A 245 3.64 -22.07 -16.68
C TYR A 245 2.19 -21.68 -16.94
N THR A 246 1.60 -20.97 -15.98
CA THR A 246 0.20 -20.54 -16.08
C THR A 246 0.09 -19.29 -16.95
N HIS A 247 -0.76 -19.36 -17.96
CA HIS A 247 -1.17 -18.16 -18.70
C HIS A 247 -2.24 -17.41 -17.90
N PHE A 248 -1.97 -16.16 -17.56
CA PHE A 248 -2.90 -15.28 -16.84
C PHE A 248 -3.57 -14.30 -17.80
N HIS A 249 -4.83 -13.98 -17.52
CA HIS A 249 -5.59 -12.96 -18.24
C HIS A 249 -5.27 -11.56 -17.73
N GLN A 250 -5.50 -10.53 -18.57
CA GLN A 250 -5.24 -9.13 -18.23
C GLN A 250 -5.90 -8.71 -16.90
N GLU A 251 -7.12 -9.18 -16.66
CA GLU A 251 -7.88 -8.88 -15.43
C GLU A 251 -7.15 -9.35 -14.16
N GLN A 252 -6.40 -10.45 -14.24
CA GLN A 252 -5.62 -10.98 -13.13
C GLN A 252 -4.35 -10.17 -12.88
N PHE A 253 -3.73 -9.64 -13.95
CA PHE A 253 -2.63 -8.68 -13.83
C PHE A 253 -3.10 -7.36 -13.20
N ASP A 254 -4.25 -6.84 -13.65
CA ASP A 254 -4.85 -5.63 -13.10
C ASP A 254 -5.22 -5.82 -11.62
N PHE A 255 -5.78 -6.97 -11.26
CA PHE A 255 -6.08 -7.32 -9.87
C PHE A 255 -4.83 -7.39 -9.00
N LEU A 256 -3.77 -8.05 -9.48
CA LEU A 256 -2.48 -8.11 -8.80
C LEU A 256 -1.88 -6.71 -8.58
N ALA A 257 -2.02 -5.81 -9.55
CA ALA A 257 -1.55 -4.42 -9.42
C ALA A 257 -2.28 -3.68 -8.28
N GLU A 258 -3.60 -3.82 -8.17
CA GLU A 258 -4.37 -3.21 -7.07
C GLU A 258 -3.93 -3.78 -5.70
N MET A 259 -3.74 -5.10 -5.60
CA MET A 259 -3.30 -5.76 -4.36
C MET A 259 -1.89 -5.33 -3.94
N ARG A 260 -0.98 -5.22 -4.92
CA ARG A 260 0.37 -4.70 -4.70
C ARG A 260 0.34 -3.25 -4.20
N ASP A 261 -0.50 -2.42 -4.79
CA ASP A 261 -0.61 -1.00 -4.41
C ASP A 261 -1.19 -0.85 -2.99
N LEU A 262 -2.18 -1.67 -2.63
CA LEU A 262 -2.68 -1.75 -1.24
C LEU A 262 -1.62 -2.25 -0.26
N HIS A 263 -0.88 -3.30 -0.62
CA HIS A 263 0.22 -3.82 0.19
C HIS A 263 1.29 -2.75 0.42
N TYR A 264 1.64 -2.00 -0.63
CA TYR A 264 2.60 -0.92 -0.52
C TYR A 264 2.13 0.21 0.40
N ARG A 265 0.86 0.63 0.28
CA ARG A 265 0.27 1.64 1.17
C ARG A 265 0.38 1.24 2.64
N ILE A 266 -0.01 0.01 2.96
CA ILE A 266 0.03 -0.46 4.35
C ILE A 266 1.46 -0.71 4.84
N ASP A 267 2.38 -1.13 3.96
CA ASP A 267 3.82 -1.21 4.28
C ASP A 267 4.40 0.16 4.64
N ARG A 268 3.97 1.23 3.96
CA ARG A 268 4.39 2.60 4.31
C ARG A 268 3.84 3.08 5.64
N ILE A 269 2.57 2.77 5.93
CA ILE A 269 1.98 3.08 7.25
C ILE A 269 2.69 2.29 8.35
N GLU A 270 2.96 1.01 8.14
CA GLU A 270 3.69 0.19 9.11
C GLU A 270 5.12 0.70 9.35
N GLN A 271 5.85 1.09 8.30
CA GLN A 271 7.17 1.73 8.44
C GLN A 271 7.11 3.03 9.22
N LEU A 272 6.06 3.84 9.04
CA LEU A 272 5.84 5.05 9.82
C LEU A 272 5.65 4.71 11.31
N LEU A 273 4.81 3.73 11.61
CA LEU A 273 4.58 3.27 12.99
C LEU A 273 5.86 2.71 13.62
N GLN A 274 6.64 1.93 12.86
CA GLN A 274 7.92 1.41 13.34
C GLN A 274 8.89 2.54 13.70
N LYS A 275 8.98 3.60 12.89
CA LYS A 275 9.79 4.77 13.25
C LYS A 275 9.29 5.46 14.51
N LEU A 276 7.97 5.56 14.71
CA LEU A 276 7.41 6.12 15.94
C LEU A 276 7.74 5.26 17.18
N ILE A 277 7.81 3.94 17.03
CA ILE A 277 8.26 3.01 18.08
C ILE A 277 9.75 3.21 18.38
N ASP A 278 10.57 3.26 17.34
CA ASP A 278 12.03 3.34 17.46
C ASP A 278 12.48 4.71 18.00
N ASN A 279 11.63 5.74 17.91
CA ASN A 279 11.93 7.12 18.33
C ASN A 279 10.96 7.58 19.44
N PRO A 280 11.32 7.42 20.73
CA PRO A 280 10.44 7.73 21.85
C PRO A 280 10.15 9.23 22.03
N VAL A 281 10.97 10.11 21.44
CA VAL A 281 10.75 11.55 21.42
C VAL A 281 10.26 11.97 20.04
N VAL A 282 8.95 12.15 19.93
CA VAL A 282 8.31 12.65 18.71
C VAL A 282 8.12 14.16 18.82
N ASP A 283 8.67 14.91 17.88
CA ASP A 283 8.55 16.37 17.80
C ASP A 283 7.40 16.76 16.87
N PHE A 284 6.43 17.49 17.41
CA PHE A 284 5.25 17.96 16.68
C PHE A 284 5.35 19.44 16.31
N SER A 285 6.41 20.15 16.71
CA SER A 285 6.57 21.59 16.46
C SER A 285 6.75 21.89 14.97
N GLU A 286 7.35 20.97 14.22
CA GLU A 286 7.56 21.08 12.77
C GLU A 286 6.52 20.32 11.94
N ALA A 287 5.53 19.67 12.58
CA ALA A 287 4.54 18.82 11.90
C ALA A 287 3.75 19.58 10.81
N ALA A 288 3.41 20.85 11.07
CA ALA A 288 2.70 21.71 10.13
C ALA A 288 3.55 22.10 8.91
N VAL A 289 4.85 22.34 9.10
CA VAL A 289 5.79 22.68 8.01
C VAL A 289 6.00 21.46 7.12
N ALA A 290 6.22 20.29 7.73
CA ALA A 290 6.34 19.04 7.00
C ALA A 290 5.03 18.67 6.27
N GLY A 291 3.87 18.94 6.88
CA GLY A 291 2.55 18.77 6.26
C GLY A 291 2.33 19.67 5.06
N GLN A 292 2.67 20.97 5.16
CA GLN A 292 2.60 21.89 4.03
C GLN A 292 3.49 21.44 2.87
N TRP A 293 4.70 20.97 3.16
CA TRP A 293 5.58 20.43 2.13
C TRP A 293 4.97 19.21 1.43
N ILE A 294 4.35 18.29 2.18
CA ILE A 294 3.62 17.15 1.59
C ILE A 294 2.54 17.66 0.64
N ASP A 295 1.73 18.64 1.06
CA ASP A 295 0.65 19.20 0.25
C ASP A 295 1.17 19.85 -1.05
N GLU A 296 2.30 20.54 -0.99
CA GLU A 296 2.96 21.11 -2.16
C GLU A 296 3.44 20.01 -3.13
N GLN A 297 4.07 18.96 -2.62
CA GLN A 297 4.53 17.84 -3.46
C GLN A 297 3.36 17.08 -4.11
N VAL A 298 2.29 16.90 -3.34
CA VAL A 298 1.01 16.33 -3.77
C VAL A 298 0.44 17.15 -4.94
N GLN A 299 0.40 18.47 -4.85
CA GLN A 299 -0.06 19.36 -5.93
C GLN A 299 0.87 19.33 -7.15
N LEU A 300 2.18 19.25 -6.96
CA LEU A 300 3.15 19.15 -8.05
C LEU A 300 2.94 17.87 -8.86
N LEU A 301 2.63 16.74 -8.20
CA LEU A 301 2.26 15.52 -8.90
C LEU A 301 1.04 15.70 -9.79
N GLU A 302 -0.01 16.36 -9.29
CA GLU A 302 -1.25 16.58 -10.06
C GLU A 302 -1.07 17.50 -11.24
N THR A 303 -0.29 18.56 -11.06
CA THR A 303 -0.09 19.58 -12.10
C THR A 303 0.88 19.12 -13.19
N ASN A 304 1.81 18.23 -12.86
CA ASN A 304 2.68 17.60 -13.86
C ASN A 304 1.97 16.54 -14.72
N GLU A 305 0.78 16.07 -14.32
CA GLU A 305 -0.05 15.20 -15.17
C GLU A 305 -0.61 15.91 -16.40
N THR A 306 -0.65 17.25 -16.43
CA THR A 306 -1.10 18.01 -17.60
C THR A 306 -0.03 18.16 -18.69
N LYS A 307 1.18 17.61 -18.51
CA LYS A 307 2.30 17.69 -19.46
C LYS A 307 2.84 16.34 -19.94
N LEU A 308 2.04 15.29 -19.94
CA LEU A 308 2.30 14.12 -20.79
C LEU A 308 1.63 14.35 -22.15
N ILE A 309 2.26 15.20 -22.97
CA ILE A 309 2.06 15.15 -24.42
C ILE A 309 2.74 13.85 -24.87
N LEU A 310 1.91 12.86 -25.22
CA LEU A 310 2.34 11.63 -25.87
C LEU A 310 3.01 11.97 -27.22
N PRO A 311 4.17 11.39 -27.56
CA PRO A 311 4.40 10.91 -28.91
C PRO A 311 3.60 9.64 -29.19
#